data_AF-A0A2W4P0N1-F1
#
_entry.id   AF-A0A2W4P0N1-F1
#
_cell.length_a   1.000
_cell.length_b   1.000
_cell.length_c   1.000
_cell.angle_alpha   90.00
_cell.angle_beta   90.00
_cell.angle_gamma   90.00
#
_symmetry.space_group_name_H-M   'P 1'
#
loop_
_entity.id
_entity.type
_entity.pdbx_description
1 polymer ?
#
loop_
_entity_poly.entity_id
_entity_poly.type
_entity_poly.pdbx_seq_one_letter_code
_entity_poly.pdbx_strand_id
1 'polypeptide(L)' 'SSEWGSKQALSSLVHDEEAIHAFARMLVMPASLIRSLSEGARTPEYISAHFEVPADDALLRLQELGLLKQDR' A
#
# COMPACT_ATOMS: atom_id res chain seq x y z
N SER A 1 24.76 6.84 0.76
CA SER A 1 24.21 5.51 1.11
C SER A 1 24.94 4.97 2.33
N SER A 2 24.26 4.23 3.20
CA SER A 2 24.90 3.54 4.33
C SER A 2 25.63 2.27 3.86
N GLU A 3 26.58 1.76 4.66
CA GLU A 3 27.31 0.53 4.34
C GLU A 3 26.37 -0.68 4.15
N TRP A 4 25.33 -0.78 4.99
CA TRP A 4 24.30 -1.81 4.87
C TRP A 4 23.55 -1.72 3.53
N GLY A 5 23.15 -0.52 3.10
CA GLY A 5 22.43 -0.33 1.84
C GLY A 5 23.26 -0.66 0.60
N SER A 6 24.56 -0.42 0.64
CA SER A 6 25.49 -0.83 -0.42
C SER A 6 25.62 -2.36 -0.51
N LYS A 7 25.63 -3.07 0.63
CA LYS A 7 25.69 -4.55 0.66
C LYS A 7 24.42 -5.21 0.10
N GLN A 8 23.28 -4.53 0.20
CA GLN A 8 21.98 -5.00 -0.30
C GLN A 8 21.63 -4.46 -1.69
N ALA A 9 22.57 -3.78 -2.37
CA ALA A 9 22.38 -3.17 -3.68
C ALA A 9 21.15 -2.23 -3.77
N LEU A 10 20.77 -1.58 -2.67
CA LEU A 10 19.56 -0.74 -2.62
C LEU A 10 19.62 0.50 -3.52
N SER A 11 20.80 0.84 -4.03
CA SER A 11 20.98 1.95 -4.97
C SER A 11 20.13 1.79 -6.24
N SER A 12 19.83 0.56 -6.69
CA SER A 12 18.92 0.35 -7.82
C SER A 12 17.47 0.63 -7.47
N LEU A 13 17.08 0.42 -6.21
CA LEU A 13 15.73 0.66 -5.71
C LEU A 13 15.42 2.14 -5.52
N VAL A 14 16.44 2.97 -5.22
CA VAL A 14 16.28 4.42 -5.04
C VAL A 14 15.71 5.10 -6.29
N HIS A 15 15.92 4.51 -7.47
CA HIS A 15 15.42 5.04 -8.73
C HIS A 15 14.01 4.55 -9.09
N ASP A 16 13.46 3.60 -8.33
CA ASP A 16 12.12 3.05 -8.52
C ASP A 16 11.17 3.60 -7.45
N GLU A 17 10.78 4.85 -7.64
CA GLU A 17 9.90 5.59 -6.73
C GLU A 17 8.53 4.90 -6.58
N GLU A 18 8.03 4.26 -7.64
CA GLU A 18 6.78 3.51 -7.61
C GLU A 18 6.87 2.28 -6.71
N ALA A 19 7.95 1.50 -6.81
CA ALA A 19 8.18 0.36 -5.93
C ALA A 19 8.32 0.79 -4.45
N ILE A 20 8.96 1.93 -4.20
CA ILE A 20 9.08 2.50 -2.85
C ILE A 20 7.70 2.90 -2.30
N HIS A 21 6.89 3.59 -3.09
CA HIS A 21 5.53 3.99 -2.68
C HIS A 21 4.62 2.77 -2.45
N ALA A 22 4.68 1.76 -3.32
CA ALA A 22 3.96 0.51 -3.12
C ALA A 22 4.40 -0.19 -1.82
N PHE A 23 5.70 -0.26 -1.55
CA PHE A 23 6.21 -0.84 -0.30
C PHE A 23 5.76 -0.04 0.93
N ALA A 24 5.78 1.28 0.87
CA ALA A 24 5.27 2.14 1.95
C ALA A 24 3.79 1.87 2.24
N ARG A 25 2.94 1.76 1.20
CA ARG A 25 1.53 1.38 1.36
C ARG A 25 1.37 0.01 2.01
N MET A 26 2.22 -0.97 1.70
CA MET A 26 2.18 -2.29 2.33
C MET A 26 2.47 -2.25 3.83
N LEU A 27 3.35 -1.33 4.28
CA LEU A 27 3.69 -1.16 5.69
C LEU A 27 2.58 -0.45 6.47
N VAL A 28 2.06 0.66 5.91
CA VAL A 28 1.03 1.48 6.58
C VAL A 28 -0.34 0.81 6.53
N MET A 29 -0.64 0.11 5.44
CA MET A 29 -1.90 -0.61 5.22
C MET A 29 -1.66 -2.09 4.91
N PRO A 30 -1.35 -2.91 5.95
CA PRO A 30 -1.06 -4.33 5.77
C PRO A 30 -2.23 -5.10 5.19
N ALA A 31 -1.93 -6.05 4.29
CA ALA A 31 -2.93 -6.89 3.64
C ALA A 31 -3.78 -7.69 4.64
N SER A 32 -3.16 -8.17 5.73
CA SER A 32 -3.84 -8.92 6.79
C SER A 32 -4.93 -8.08 7.48
N LEU A 33 -4.64 -6.81 7.76
CA LEU A 33 -5.59 -5.90 8.41
C LEU A 33 -6.73 -5.53 7.46
N ILE A 34 -6.42 -5.16 6.21
CA ILE A 34 -7.46 -4.88 5.20
C ILE A 34 -8.37 -6.10 4.98
N ARG A 35 -7.81 -7.31 4.93
CA ARG A 35 -8.60 -8.54 4.74
C ARG A 35 -9.44 -8.91 5.96
N SER A 36 -9.12 -8.40 7.15
CA SER A 36 -9.94 -8.59 8.35
C SER A 36 -11.20 -7.71 8.36
N LEU A 37 -11.20 -6.62 7.58
CA LEU A 37 -12.38 -5.77 7.40
C LEU A 37 -13.47 -6.50 6.62
N SER A 38 -14.73 -6.16 6.90
CA SER A 38 -15.88 -6.64 6.13
C SER A 38 -15.80 -6.16 4.68
N GLU A 39 -16.38 -6.91 3.74
CA GLU A 39 -16.33 -6.53 2.32
C GLU A 39 -16.91 -5.14 2.03
N GLY A 40 -17.94 -4.72 2.78
CA GLY A 40 -18.54 -3.39 2.64
C GLY A 40 -17.67 -2.25 3.17
N ALA A 41 -16.69 -2.56 4.04
CA ALA A 41 -15.75 -1.58 4.59
C ALA A 41 -14.47 -1.43 3.75
N ARG A 42 -14.31 -2.21 2.66
CA ARG A 42 -13.14 -2.14 1.78
C ARG A 42 -13.34 -1.09 0.68
N THR A 43 -13.69 0.13 1.08
CA THR A 43 -13.77 1.30 0.19
C THR A 43 -12.60 2.24 0.42
N PRO A 44 -12.14 3.01 -0.58
CA PRO A 44 -11.03 3.94 -0.41
C PRO A 44 -11.24 4.92 0.75
N GLU A 45 -12.45 5.43 0.94
CA GLU A 45 -12.80 6.40 1.98
C GLU A 45 -12.68 5.79 3.38
N TYR A 46 -13.18 4.56 3.55
CA TYR A 46 -13.07 3.87 4.83
C TYR A 46 -11.62 3.50 5.15
N ILE A 47 -10.88 2.96 4.17
CA ILE A 47 -9.46 2.61 4.34
C ILE A 47 -8.64 3.87 4.67
N SER A 48 -8.89 4.97 3.97
CA SER A 48 -8.24 6.26 4.23
C SER A 48 -8.43 6.72 5.67
N ALA A 49 -9.68 6.72 6.16
CA ALA A 49 -9.97 7.12 7.53
C ALA A 49 -9.42 6.13 8.57
N HIS A 50 -9.47 4.82 8.29
CA HIS A 50 -9.08 3.78 9.25
C HIS A 50 -7.56 3.68 9.43
N PHE A 51 -6.79 3.88 8.36
CA PHE A 51 -5.32 3.82 8.38
C PHE A 51 -4.65 5.19 8.35
N GLU A 52 -5.43 6.27 8.36
CA GLU A 52 -4.97 7.67 8.35
C GLU A 52 -4.04 7.99 7.17
N VAL A 53 -4.46 7.59 5.96
CA VAL A 53 -3.71 7.83 4.71
C VAL A 53 -4.56 8.59 3.68
N PRO A 54 -3.95 9.19 2.64
CA PRO A 54 -4.70 9.74 1.51
C PRO A 54 -5.60 8.70 0.83
N ALA A 55 -6.77 9.13 0.35
CA ALA A 55 -7.74 8.26 -0.33
C ALA A 55 -7.16 7.63 -1.61
N ASP A 56 -6.30 8.33 -2.32
CA ASP A 56 -5.65 7.82 -3.54
C ASP A 56 -4.72 6.64 -3.23
N ASP A 57 -3.96 6.71 -2.13
CA ASP A 57 -3.12 5.59 -1.68
C ASP A 57 -3.96 4.40 -1.21
N ALA A 58 -5.08 4.67 -0.54
CA ALA A 58 -6.05 3.64 -0.15
C ALA A 58 -6.65 2.94 -1.38
N LEU A 59 -6.99 3.69 -2.43
CA LEU A 59 -7.49 3.16 -3.70
C LEU A 59 -6.46 2.25 -4.36
N LEU A 60 -5.21 2.73 -4.53
CA LEU A 60 -4.11 1.94 -5.08
C LEU A 60 -3.90 0.66 -4.28
N ARG A 61 -3.96 0.75 -2.95
CA ARG A 61 -3.79 -0.41 -2.09
C ARG A 61 -4.88 -1.46 -2.27
N LEU A 62 -6.13 -1.04 -2.42
CA LEU A 62 -7.24 -1.95 -2.71
C LEU A 62 -7.11 -2.62 -4.09
N GLN A 63 -6.59 -1.88 -5.08
CA GLN A 63 -6.29 -2.42 -6.41
C GLN A 63 -5.17 -3.45 -6.38
N GLU A 64 -4.05 -3.15 -5.72
CA GLU A 64 -2.91 -4.07 -5.51
C GLU A 64 -3.35 -5.40 -4.87
N LEU A 65 -4.34 -5.36 -3.97
CA LEU A 65 -4.84 -6.54 -3.27
C LEU A 65 -5.97 -7.28 -4.01
N GLY A 66 -6.46 -6.72 -5.12
CA GLY A 66 -7.61 -7.25 -5.86
C GLY A 66 -8.92 -7.19 -5.05
N LEU A 67 -9.08 -6.17 -4.21
CA LEU A 67 -10.20 -6.03 -3.27
C LEU A 67 -11.15 -4.87 -3.62
N LEU A 68 -10.84 -4.09 -4.65
CA LEU A 68 -11.74 -3.04 -5.13
C LEU A 68 -12.97 -3.69 -5.77
N LYS A 69 -14.17 -3.43 -5.23
CA LYS A 69 -15.42 -3.86 -5.88
C LYS A 69 -15.56 -3.10 -7.21
N GLN A 70 -15.66 -3.83 -8.30
CA GLN A 70 -16.19 -3.29 -9.55
C GLN A 70 -17.70 -3.31 -9.45
N ASP A 71 -18.34 -2.15 -9.60
CA ASP A 71 -19.79 -2.09 -9.80
C ASP A 71 -20.12 -2.91 -11.05
N ARG A 72 -20.80 -4.03 -10.86
CA ARG A 72 -21.40 -4.86 -11.92
C ARG A 72 -22.89 -4.59 -12.00
#